data_AF-A0A4S2HL71-F1
#
_entry.id   AF-A0A4S2HL71-F1
#
_cell.length_a   1.000
_cell.length_b   1.000
_cell.length_c   1.000
_cell.angle_alpha   90.00
_cell.angle_beta   90.00
_cell.angle_gamma   90.00
#
_symmetry.space_group_name_H-M   'P 1'
#
loop_
_entity.id
_entity.type
_entity.pdbx_description
1 polymer ?
#
loop_
_entity_poly.entity_id
_entity_poly.type
_entity_poly.pdbx_seq_one_letter_code
_entity_poly.pdbx_strand_id
1 'polypeptide(L)'
;MKRAYFLTGFQKEMYLKGFPYSIFINNIEELNLVKDKLLCRQILNNKDVFDILSVPYNSVWDRITEEYISLFMKNHQFNENIINMLSKLKENARLCLVSNLYSVYKPLISMLSFDSYFDQILLSCDIMERKPSLKVLKKTKYETYENRIFIGDNWHSDLIIPN
;
A
#
# COMPACT_ATOMS: atom_id res chain seq x y z
N MET A 1 -8.71 4.31 -33.62
CA MET A 1 -9.51 5.22 -32.79
C MET A 1 -9.23 4.86 -31.33
N LYS A 2 -8.48 5.68 -30.58
CA LYS A 2 -8.23 5.44 -29.14
C LYS A 2 -9.56 5.68 -28.40
N ARG A 3 -10.18 4.64 -27.83
CA ARG A 3 -11.33 4.83 -26.92
C ARG A 3 -10.80 5.60 -25.70
N ALA A 4 -11.22 6.84 -25.55
CA ALA A 4 -11.06 7.55 -24.30
C ALA A 4 -11.93 6.82 -23.27
N TYR A 5 -11.30 6.16 -22.29
CA TYR A 5 -12.02 5.58 -21.17
C TYR A 5 -12.44 6.75 -20.27
N PHE A 6 -13.71 7.13 -20.33
CA PHE A 6 -14.27 8.12 -19.42
C PHE A 6 -14.49 7.45 -18.07
N LEU A 7 -13.71 7.86 -17.06
CA LEU A 7 -13.95 7.46 -15.67
C LEU A 7 -15.27 8.07 -15.20
N THR A 8 -16.08 7.29 -14.48
CA THR A 8 -17.22 7.85 -13.74
C THR A 8 -16.73 8.83 -12.67
N GLY A 9 -17.63 9.65 -12.10
CA GLY A 9 -17.28 10.56 -11.00
C GLY A 9 -16.64 9.83 -9.82
N PHE A 10 -17.21 8.69 -9.42
CA PHE A 10 -16.67 7.84 -8.35
C PHE A 10 -15.28 7.28 -8.69
N GLN A 11 -15.12 6.74 -9.90
CA GLN A 11 -13.84 6.19 -10.35
C GLN A 11 -12.76 7.27 -10.37
N LYS A 12 -13.08 8.46 -10.87
CA LYS A 12 -12.18 9.62 -10.86
C LYS A 12 -11.81 10.03 -9.44
N GLU A 13 -12.75 10.03 -8.50
CA GLU A 13 -12.46 10.34 -7.10
C GLU A 13 -11.48 9.32 -6.49
N MET A 14 -11.72 8.02 -6.67
CA MET A 14 -10.82 6.97 -6.16
C MET A 14 -9.45 7.00 -6.83
N TYR A 15 -9.43 7.30 -8.13
CA TYR A 15 -8.21 7.56 -8.88
C TYR A 15 -7.46 8.79 -8.34
N LEU A 16 -8.13 9.84 -7.88
CA LEU A 16 -7.43 10.97 -7.26
C LEU A 16 -6.92 10.64 -5.84
N LYS A 17 -7.56 9.69 -5.16
CA LYS A 17 -7.16 9.19 -3.83
C LYS A 17 -6.04 8.15 -3.84
N GLY A 18 -5.41 7.88 -4.98
CA GLY A 18 -4.27 6.96 -5.06
C GLY A 18 -4.63 5.51 -5.39
N PHE A 19 -5.88 5.21 -5.77
CA PHE A 19 -6.31 3.86 -6.11
C PHE A 19 -6.24 3.58 -7.64
N PRO A 20 -5.22 2.81 -8.11
CA PRO A 20 -4.86 2.68 -9.51
C PRO A 20 -5.82 1.79 -10.30
N TYR A 21 -6.51 0.90 -9.60
CA TYR A 21 -7.49 -0.02 -10.16
C TYR A 21 -8.91 0.55 -10.11
N SER A 22 -9.06 1.85 -9.84
CA SER A 22 -10.36 2.53 -9.73
C SER A 22 -11.22 2.38 -10.98
N ILE A 23 -10.63 2.26 -12.18
CA ILE A 23 -11.36 2.00 -13.42
C ILE A 23 -12.18 0.70 -13.40
N PHE A 24 -11.85 -0.25 -12.51
CA PHE A 24 -12.53 -1.54 -12.39
C PHE A 24 -13.56 -1.58 -11.24
N ILE A 25 -13.75 -0.47 -10.53
CA ILE A 25 -14.61 -0.39 -9.35
C ILE A 25 -15.73 0.63 -9.58
N ASN A 26 -16.96 0.28 -9.25
CA ASN A 26 -18.13 1.11 -9.56
C ASN A 26 -18.76 1.76 -8.34
N ASN A 27 -18.51 1.23 -7.14
CA ASN A 27 -19.12 1.69 -5.90
C ASN A 27 -18.19 1.45 -4.69
N ILE A 28 -18.61 1.96 -3.52
CA ILE A 28 -17.82 1.90 -2.29
C ILE A 28 -17.74 0.48 -1.73
N GLU A 29 -18.76 -0.34 -1.93
CA GLU A 29 -18.79 -1.74 -1.49
C GLU A 29 -17.74 -2.58 -2.24
N GLU A 30 -17.69 -2.45 -3.57
CA GLU A 30 -16.66 -3.08 -4.42
C GLU A 30 -15.26 -2.57 -4.04
N LEU A 31 -15.10 -1.27 -3.78
CA LEU A 31 -13.83 -0.71 -3.36
C LEU A 31 -13.36 -1.36 -2.07
N ASN A 32 -14.21 -1.43 -1.05
CA ASN A 32 -13.86 -2.00 0.25
C ASN A 32 -13.50 -3.49 0.10
N LEU A 33 -14.33 -4.25 -0.62
CA LEU A 33 -14.08 -5.67 -0.88
C LEU A 33 -12.75 -5.89 -1.60
N VAL A 34 -12.47 -5.10 -2.65
CA VAL A 34 -11.23 -5.20 -3.41
C VAL A 34 -10.05 -4.76 -2.55
N LYS A 35 -10.13 -3.64 -1.84
CA LYS A 35 -9.08 -3.17 -0.93
C LYS A 35 -8.74 -4.23 0.11
N ASP A 36 -9.72 -4.87 0.73
CA ASP A 36 -9.47 -5.90 1.73
C ASP A 36 -8.80 -7.13 1.12
N LYS A 37 -9.27 -7.61 -0.03
CA LYS A 37 -8.62 -8.72 -0.76
C LYS A 37 -7.19 -8.37 -1.14
N LEU A 38 -7.00 -7.16 -1.67
CA LEU A 38 -5.71 -6.62 -2.05
C LEU A 38 -4.77 -6.55 -0.83
N LEU A 39 -5.22 -6.00 0.29
CA LEU A 39 -4.39 -5.87 1.49
C LEU A 39 -4.08 -7.22 2.13
N CYS A 40 -5.00 -8.19 2.10
CA CYS A 40 -4.87 -9.44 2.87
C CYS A 40 -4.40 -10.66 2.06
N ARG A 41 -4.48 -10.65 0.72
CA ARG A 41 -4.05 -11.80 -0.11
C ARG A 41 -2.61 -11.68 -0.56
N GLN A 42 -1.96 -12.83 -0.75
CA GLN A 42 -0.64 -12.88 -1.37
C GLN A 42 -0.76 -12.49 -2.85
N ILE A 43 0.07 -11.53 -3.27
CA ILE A 43 0.16 -11.01 -4.63
C ILE A 43 1.62 -11.11 -5.05
N LEU A 44 1.90 -12.02 -5.97
CA LEU A 44 3.24 -12.32 -6.48
C LEU A 44 3.54 -11.52 -7.74
N ASN A 45 2.51 -11.20 -8.51
CA ASN A 45 2.63 -10.51 -9.79
C ASN A 45 1.33 -9.74 -10.13
N ASN A 46 1.35 -8.95 -11.20
CA ASN A 46 0.22 -8.11 -11.58
C ASN A 46 -1.02 -8.93 -11.98
N LYS A 47 -0.85 -10.14 -12.55
CA LYS A 47 -1.97 -11.02 -12.90
C LYS A 47 -2.82 -11.39 -11.68
N ASP A 48 -2.19 -11.64 -10.53
CA ASP A 48 -2.90 -11.94 -9.28
C ASP A 48 -3.82 -10.79 -8.85
N VAL A 49 -3.44 -9.54 -9.14
CA VAL A 49 -4.28 -8.36 -8.91
C VAL A 49 -5.52 -8.39 -9.79
N PHE A 50 -5.35 -8.67 -11.08
CA PHE A 50 -6.48 -8.76 -12.02
C PHE A 50 -7.42 -9.94 -11.69
N ASP A 51 -6.88 -11.06 -11.18
CA ASP A 51 -7.67 -12.17 -10.66
C ASP A 51 -8.50 -11.75 -9.43
N ILE A 52 -7.93 -10.96 -8.51
CA ILE A 52 -8.66 -10.39 -7.35
C ILE A 52 -9.78 -9.45 -7.81
N LEU A 53 -9.49 -8.63 -8.80
CA LEU A 53 -10.44 -7.71 -9.43
C LEU A 53 -11.51 -8.44 -10.27
N SER A 54 -11.35 -9.75 -10.49
CA SER A 54 -12.25 -10.55 -11.34
C SER A 54 -12.35 -10.00 -12.77
N VAL A 55 -11.24 -9.49 -13.30
CA VAL A 55 -11.14 -8.98 -14.68
C VAL A 55 -10.05 -9.74 -15.44
N PRO A 56 -10.23 -10.01 -16.74
CA PRO A 56 -9.19 -10.66 -17.53
C PRO A 56 -7.93 -9.80 -17.59
N TYR A 57 -6.77 -10.44 -17.36
CA TYR A 57 -5.49 -9.77 -17.55
C TYR A 57 -5.36 -9.22 -18.97
N ASN A 58 -4.94 -7.97 -19.07
CA ASN A 58 -4.60 -7.32 -20.33
C ASN A 58 -3.40 -6.40 -20.08
N SER A 59 -2.34 -6.56 -20.87
CA SER A 59 -1.11 -5.75 -20.74
C SER A 59 -1.34 -4.26 -20.93
N VAL A 60 -2.42 -3.85 -21.62
CA VAL A 60 -2.83 -2.45 -21.71
C VAL A 60 -3.30 -1.91 -20.36
N TRP A 61 -4.05 -2.70 -19.58
CA TRP A 61 -4.47 -2.31 -18.23
C TRP A 61 -3.30 -2.18 -17.28
N ASP A 62 -2.34 -3.09 -17.43
CA ASP A 62 -1.10 -3.08 -16.67
C ASP A 62 -0.33 -1.77 -16.89
N ARG A 63 -0.12 -1.39 -18.16
CA ARG A 63 0.53 -0.12 -18.51
C ARG A 63 -0.24 1.10 -18.03
N ILE A 64 -1.56 1.11 -18.16
CA ILE A 64 -2.40 2.21 -17.65
C ILE A 64 -2.23 2.37 -16.14
N THR A 65 -2.15 1.24 -15.41
CA THR A 65 -1.92 1.21 -13.96
C THR A 65 -0.54 1.80 -13.62
N GLU A 66 0.51 1.41 -14.35
CA GLU A 66 1.87 1.92 -14.16
C GLU A 66 2.00 3.42 -14.48
N GLU A 67 1.41 3.87 -15.60
CA GLU A 67 1.37 5.28 -16.00
C GLU A 67 0.66 6.12 -14.95
N TYR A 68 -0.48 5.61 -14.45
CA TYR A 68 -1.19 6.27 -13.37
C TYR A 68 -0.35 6.36 -12.11
N ILE A 69 0.29 5.27 -11.67
CA ILE A 69 1.08 5.30 -10.44
C ILE A 69 2.22 6.30 -10.59
N SER A 70 2.82 6.40 -11.77
CA SER A 70 3.81 7.44 -12.08
C SER A 70 3.22 8.86 -11.99
N LEU A 71 2.00 9.07 -12.50
CA LEU A 71 1.27 10.34 -12.35
C LEU A 71 0.91 10.64 -10.89
N PHE A 72 0.43 9.66 -10.14
CA PHE A 72 0.15 9.77 -8.71
C PHE A 72 1.44 10.16 -7.97
N MET A 73 2.55 9.48 -8.20
CA MET A 73 3.85 9.81 -7.61
C MET A 73 4.30 11.24 -7.95
N LYS A 74 4.03 11.74 -9.15
CA LYS A 74 4.37 13.13 -9.50
C LYS A 74 3.50 14.18 -8.78
N ASN A 75 2.26 13.84 -8.47
CA ASN A 75 1.27 14.80 -7.96
C ASN A 75 0.85 14.56 -6.50
N HIS A 76 1.35 13.50 -5.87
CA HIS A 76 1.03 13.21 -4.48
C HIS A 76 1.46 14.39 -3.60
N GLN A 77 0.61 14.76 -2.66
CA GLN A 77 0.93 15.74 -1.64
C GLN A 77 1.25 14.97 -0.36
N PHE A 78 2.50 15.09 0.09
CA PHE A 78 2.90 14.56 1.37
C PHE A 78 2.58 15.58 2.47
N ASN A 79 1.96 15.13 3.56
CA ASN A 79 1.74 16.00 4.71
C ASN A 79 3.06 16.19 5.45
N GLU A 80 3.72 17.34 5.25
CA GLU A 80 5.02 17.66 5.83
C GLU A 80 5.06 17.54 7.36
N ASN A 81 3.92 17.69 8.04
CA ASN A 81 3.83 17.48 9.49
C ASN A 81 4.19 16.06 9.91
N ILE A 82 4.00 15.07 9.02
CA ILE A 82 4.40 13.69 9.26
C ILE A 82 5.92 13.58 9.38
N ILE A 83 6.70 14.32 8.57
CA ILE A 83 8.17 14.33 8.69
C ILE A 83 8.58 14.82 10.08
N ASN A 84 8.01 15.95 10.51
CA ASN A 84 8.31 16.52 11.83
C ASN A 84 7.95 15.56 12.97
N MET A 85 6.82 14.87 12.85
CA MET A 85 6.41 13.85 13.82
C MET A 85 7.38 12.67 13.85
N LEU A 86 7.75 12.12 12.68
CA LEU A 86 8.68 10.99 12.59
C LEU A 86 10.05 11.34 13.16
N SER A 87 10.57 12.55 12.87
CA SER A 87 11.84 13.03 13.43
C SER A 87 11.81 13.07 14.96
N LYS A 88 10.76 13.65 15.55
CA LYS A 88 10.60 13.71 17.02
C LYS A 88 10.46 12.32 17.66
N LEU A 89 9.72 11.42 17.01
CA LEU A 89 9.56 10.05 17.50
C LEU A 89 10.90 9.30 17.49
N LYS A 90 11.74 9.52 16.46
CA LYS A 90 13.05 8.88 16.33
C LYS A 90 14.03 9.27 17.43
N GLU A 91 13.86 10.42 18.08
CA GLU A 91 14.66 10.83 19.23
C GLU A 91 14.49 9.90 20.44
N ASN A 92 13.32 9.26 20.57
CA ASN A 92 12.95 8.49 21.77
C ASN A 92 12.53 7.04 21.47
N ALA A 93 12.40 6.66 20.20
CA ALA A 93 11.94 5.34 19.78
C ALA A 93 12.67 4.85 18.54
N ARG A 94 12.72 3.52 18.39
CA ARG A 94 13.09 2.87 17.14
C ARG A 94 11.87 2.77 16.24
N LEU A 95 12.01 3.23 15.00
CA LEU A 95 10.89 3.29 14.06
C LEU A 95 11.03 2.17 13.03
N CYS A 96 10.00 1.34 12.93
CA CYS A 96 9.90 0.33 11.88
C CYS A 96 8.65 0.58 11.04
N LEU A 97 8.82 0.71 9.72
CA LEU A 97 7.71 0.77 8.79
C LEU A 97 7.32 -0.65 8.39
N VAL A 98 6.07 -1.02 8.59
CA VAL A 98 5.53 -2.31 8.16
C VAL A 98 4.33 -2.09 7.23
N SER A 99 4.50 -2.36 5.94
CA SER A 99 3.49 -2.03 4.92
C SER A 99 3.17 -3.21 4.00
N ASN A 100 1.86 -3.46 3.82
CA ASN A 100 1.33 -4.36 2.79
C ASN A 100 1.38 -3.68 1.42
N LEU A 101 2.58 -3.34 0.98
CA LEU A 101 2.82 -2.56 -0.22
C LEU A 101 2.87 -3.44 -1.47
N TYR A 102 2.35 -2.94 -2.59
CA TYR A 102 2.64 -3.50 -3.91
C TYR A 102 3.97 -3.02 -4.45
N SER A 103 4.62 -3.89 -5.21
CA SER A 103 5.91 -3.60 -5.86
C SER A 103 5.88 -2.28 -6.65
N VAL A 104 4.78 -2.03 -7.35
CA VAL A 104 4.58 -0.82 -8.16
C VAL A 104 4.61 0.48 -7.34
N TYR A 105 4.35 0.43 -6.03
CA TYR A 105 4.44 1.59 -5.14
C TYR A 105 5.79 1.73 -4.42
N LYS A 106 6.71 0.77 -4.55
CA LYS A 106 8.03 0.85 -3.90
C LYS A 106 8.78 2.17 -4.15
N PRO A 107 8.71 2.79 -5.36
CA PRO A 107 9.38 4.07 -5.57
C PRO A 107 8.94 5.19 -4.61
N LEU A 108 7.74 5.11 -4.00
CA LEU A 108 7.28 6.06 -2.98
C LEU A 108 8.20 6.10 -1.76
N ILE A 109 8.76 4.95 -1.36
CA ILE A 109 9.62 4.83 -0.18
C ILE A 109 10.87 5.68 -0.35
N SER A 110 11.53 5.54 -1.50
CA SER A 110 12.75 6.30 -1.82
C SER A 110 12.46 7.78 -2.08
N MET A 111 11.38 8.09 -2.80
CA MET A 111 11.00 9.48 -3.10
C MET A 111 10.69 10.28 -1.83
N LEU A 112 10.05 9.66 -0.83
CA LEU A 112 9.76 10.27 0.46
C LEU A 112 10.93 10.17 1.46
N SER A 113 12.07 9.61 1.04
CA SER A 113 13.25 9.38 1.87
C SER A 113 12.92 8.63 3.17
N PHE A 114 11.98 7.69 3.13
CA PHE A 114 11.56 6.93 4.32
C PHE A 114 12.70 6.15 4.99
N ASP A 115 13.70 5.75 4.20
CA ASP A 115 14.94 5.13 4.71
C ASP A 115 15.69 6.01 5.72
N SER A 116 15.50 7.34 5.67
CA SER A 116 16.12 8.27 6.62
C SER A 116 15.39 8.35 7.97
N TYR A 117 14.11 7.97 8.02
CA TYR A 117 13.26 8.08 9.22
C TYR A 117 13.13 6.74 9.93
N PHE A 118 12.94 5.65 9.18
CA PHE A 118 12.74 4.32 9.75
C PHE A 118 14.06 3.56 9.88
N ASP A 119 14.34 3.00 11.05
CA ASP A 119 15.48 2.13 11.30
C ASP A 119 15.37 0.79 10.52
N GLN A 120 14.15 0.40 10.16
CA GLN A 120 13.87 -0.79 9.35
C GLN A 120 12.58 -0.58 8.56
N ILE A 121 12.58 -0.99 7.29
CA ILE A 121 11.39 -0.98 6.44
C ILE A 121 11.09 -2.44 6.01
N LEU A 122 9.88 -2.89 6.31
CA LEU A 122 9.35 -4.21 5.97
C LEU A 122 8.19 -4.04 4.99
N LEU A 123 8.49 -4.23 3.70
CA LEU A 123 7.49 -4.18 2.63
C LEU A 123 7.09 -5.59 2.26
N SER A 124 5.79 -5.88 2.22
CA SER A 124 5.30 -7.23 1.91
C SER A 124 5.77 -7.78 0.58
N CYS A 125 5.98 -6.91 -0.41
CA CYS A 125 6.49 -7.28 -1.73
C CYS A 125 7.97 -7.69 -1.71
N ASP A 126 8.73 -7.35 -0.67
CA ASP A 126 10.14 -7.72 -0.51
C ASP A 126 10.31 -8.95 0.37
N ILE A 127 9.50 -9.04 1.43
CA ILE A 127 9.62 -10.12 2.42
C ILE A 127 8.68 -11.29 2.15
N MET A 128 7.83 -11.22 1.12
CA MET A 128 6.86 -12.27 0.75
C MET A 128 5.92 -12.69 1.89
N GLU A 129 5.62 -11.76 2.80
CA GLU A 129 4.74 -11.95 3.96
C GLU A 129 3.89 -10.69 4.14
N ARG A 130 2.62 -10.84 4.52
CA ARG A 130 1.66 -9.73 4.66
C ARG A 130 1.02 -9.74 6.04
N LYS A 131 0.77 -8.55 6.58
CA LYS A 131 -0.16 -8.36 7.70
C LYS A 131 -1.55 -8.89 7.28
N PRO A 132 -2.34 -9.55 8.15
CA PRO A 132 -2.17 -9.67 9.61
C PRO A 132 -1.27 -10.83 10.07
N SER A 133 -0.50 -11.49 9.19
CA SER A 133 0.40 -12.56 9.61
C SER A 133 1.45 -12.04 10.59
N LEU A 134 1.49 -12.63 11.79
CA LEU A 134 2.54 -12.37 12.79
C LEU A 134 3.96 -12.69 12.28
N LYS A 135 4.09 -13.48 11.20
CA LYS A 135 5.39 -13.76 10.58
C LYS A 135 6.07 -12.47 10.10
N VAL A 136 5.31 -11.45 9.70
CA VAL A 136 5.87 -10.14 9.35
C VAL A 136 6.57 -9.51 10.54
N LEU A 137 5.93 -9.55 11.72
CA LEU A 137 6.51 -9.00 12.96
C LEU A 137 7.70 -9.82 13.48
N LYS A 138 7.83 -11.08 13.09
CA LYS A 138 9.02 -11.91 13.37
C LYS A 138 10.21 -11.59 12.47
N LYS A 139 9.99 -10.87 11.36
CA LYS A 139 11.08 -10.41 10.45
C LYS A 139 11.70 -9.09 10.88
N THR A 140 11.21 -8.48 11.96
CA THR A 140 11.85 -7.30 12.53
C THR A 140 13.22 -7.68 13.11
N LYS A 141 14.22 -6.80 12.99
CA LYS A 141 15.54 -6.98 13.62
C LYS A 141 15.52 -6.81 15.16
N TYR A 142 14.36 -6.48 15.70
CA TYR A 142 14.14 -6.29 17.13
C TYR A 142 13.65 -7.60 17.74
N GLU A 143 14.22 -8.02 18.86
CA GLU A 143 13.94 -9.32 19.47
C GLU A 143 12.79 -9.26 20.50
N THR A 144 12.68 -8.16 21.26
CA THR A 144 11.71 -8.03 22.37
C THR A 144 10.41 -7.36 21.92
N TYR A 145 9.26 -7.97 22.23
CA TYR A 145 7.93 -7.43 21.90
C TYR A 145 7.36 -6.49 22.98
N GLU A 146 7.87 -6.54 24.21
CA GLU A 146 7.26 -5.96 25.41
C GLU A 146 7.11 -4.43 25.42
N ASN A 147 7.69 -3.71 24.46
CA ASN A 147 7.60 -2.24 24.34
C ASN A 147 7.35 -1.78 22.89
N ARG A 148 6.45 -2.47 22.17
CA ARG A 148 6.10 -2.13 20.79
C ARG A 148 4.68 -1.60 20.70
N ILE A 149 4.53 -0.48 19.99
CA ILE A 149 3.24 0.06 19.61
C ILE A 149 3.12 -0.10 18.10
N PHE A 150 2.08 -0.80 17.65
CA PHE A 150 1.74 -0.91 16.24
C PHE A 150 0.68 0.15 15.90
N ILE A 151 0.93 0.98 14.90
CA ILE A 151 0.02 2.03 14.45
C ILE A 151 -0.36 1.74 12.99
N GLY A 152 -1.66 1.63 12.72
CA GLY A 152 -2.19 1.38 11.38
C GLY A 152 -3.67 1.75 11.28
N ASP A 153 -4.16 1.94 10.06
CA ASP A 153 -5.52 2.39 9.77
C ASP A 153 -6.48 1.25 9.44
N ASN A 154 -5.96 0.10 9.00
CA ASN A 154 -6.80 -1.01 8.55
C ASN A 154 -7.04 -2.03 9.66
N TRP A 155 -8.29 -2.16 10.11
CA TRP A 155 -8.66 -3.13 11.16
C TRP A 155 -8.25 -4.57 10.82
N HIS A 156 -8.48 -5.01 9.58
CA HIS A 156 -8.26 -6.39 9.16
C HIS A 156 -6.78 -6.77 9.01
N SER A 157 -5.91 -5.84 8.65
CA SER A 157 -4.47 -6.11 8.54
C SER A 157 -3.68 -5.67 9.77
N ASP A 158 -4.01 -4.54 10.38
CA ASP A 158 -3.14 -3.87 11.35
C ASP A 158 -3.52 -4.13 12.81
N LEU A 159 -4.81 -4.32 13.09
CA LEU A 159 -5.33 -4.45 14.46
C LEU A 159 -5.63 -5.90 14.86
N ILE A 160 -5.60 -6.85 13.91
CA ILE A 160 -5.62 -8.28 14.25
C ILE A 160 -4.24 -8.66 14.81
N ILE A 161 -4.04 -8.35 16.09
CA ILE A 161 -2.95 -8.84 16.91
C ILE A 161 -3.48 -10.11 17.61
N PRO A 162 -2.99 -11.31 17.29
CA PRO A 162 -3.38 -12.53 17.97
C PRO A 162 -3.00 -12.51 19.46
N ASN A 163 -3.82 -13.21 20.26
CA ASN A 163 -3.58 -13.56 21.67
C ASN A 163 -2.16 -14.10 21.93
#